data_AF-A0A351SRX0-F1
#
_entry.id   AF-A0A351SRX0-F1
#
_cell.length_a   1.000
_cell.length_b   1.000
_cell.length_c   1.000
_cell.angle_alpha   90.00
_cell.angle_beta   90.00
_cell.angle_gamma   90.00
#
_symmetry.space_group_name_H-M   'P 1'
#
loop_
_entity.id
_entity.type
_entity.pdbx_description
1 polymer ?
#
loop_
_entity_poly.entity_id
_entity_poly.type
_entity_poly.pdbx_seq_one_letter_code
_entity_poly.pdbx_strand_id
1 'polypeptide(L)'
;MSLLAASCVKAVAPHAEPEKLAIIDGHGHLNGDMPAEALVALMDRAGVSRMVLMARYYASARDAGSGSDEQALDYSRKYPGRFVPFVAGQRTSLGQRNRSRWLKPDGVAENLLSEAEHKLRSGEYYGLGEFIIRHYDYQAHGQGGGEVDIRWTHP
;
A
#
# COMPACT_ATOMS: atom_id res chain seq x y z
N MET A 1 -26.67 22.38 38.22
CA MET A 1 -26.45 20.92 38.08
C MET A 1 -25.54 20.71 36.88
N SER A 2 -24.29 20.31 37.14
CA SER A 2 -23.28 20.00 36.13
C SER A 2 -23.13 18.48 36.08
N LEU A 3 -23.16 17.89 34.89
CA LEU A 3 -22.84 16.48 34.68
C LEU A 3 -21.91 16.32 33.47
N LEU A 4 -20.63 16.15 33.84
CA LEU A 4 -19.62 15.24 33.28
C LEU A 4 -19.29 15.37 31.79
N ALA A 5 -18.23 16.13 31.53
CA ALA A 5 -17.41 16.04 30.34
C ALA A 5 -16.89 14.60 30.14
N ALA A 6 -17.04 14.10 28.92
CA ALA A 6 -16.45 12.86 28.44
C ALA A 6 -14.94 12.88 28.71
N SER A 7 -14.44 11.91 29.49
CA SER A 7 -13.00 11.73 29.64
C SER A 7 -12.45 11.14 28.33
N CYS A 8 -11.94 12.01 27.48
CA CYS A 8 -11.11 11.61 26.36
C CYS A 8 -9.97 10.71 26.86
N VAL A 9 -9.68 9.65 26.12
CA VAL A 9 -8.63 8.66 26.37
C VAL A 9 -7.36 9.36 26.87
N LYS A 10 -6.99 9.10 28.13
CA LYS A 10 -5.82 9.70 28.77
C LYS A 10 -4.55 8.98 28.33
N ALA A 11 -3.64 9.79 27.78
CA ALA A 11 -2.20 9.58 27.63
C ALA A 11 -1.76 8.41 26.74
N VAL A 12 -1.09 8.78 25.63
CA VAL A 12 -0.18 7.90 24.91
C VAL A 12 0.81 7.32 25.93
N ALA A 13 1.04 6.01 25.91
CA ALA A 13 1.98 5.40 26.85
C ALA A 13 3.35 6.08 26.70
N PRO A 14 4.14 6.28 27.78
CA PRO A 14 5.39 7.05 27.70
C PRO A 14 6.43 6.50 26.71
N HIS A 15 6.31 5.24 26.27
CA HIS A 15 7.15 4.62 25.24
C HIS A 15 6.60 4.82 23.82
N ALA A 16 5.35 5.22 23.66
CA ALA A 16 4.72 5.54 22.39
C ALA A 16 4.76 7.05 22.08
N GLU A 17 5.47 7.85 22.90
CA GLU A 17 5.86 9.20 22.52
C GLU A 17 6.65 9.12 21.18
N PRO A 18 6.28 9.90 20.14
CA PRO A 18 6.94 9.84 18.83
C PRO A 18 8.46 10.04 18.89
N GLU A 19 8.93 10.72 19.94
CA GLU A 19 10.34 11.02 20.20
C GLU A 19 11.10 9.84 20.83
N LYS A 20 10.38 8.83 21.34
CA LYS A 20 10.92 7.65 22.04
C LYS A 20 10.69 6.35 21.27
N LEU A 21 9.70 6.29 20.39
CA LEU A 21 9.49 5.16 19.49
C LEU A 21 8.99 5.66 18.14
N ALA A 22 9.87 5.56 17.14
CA ALA A 22 9.51 5.89 15.77
C ALA A 22 8.46 4.91 15.25
N ILE A 23 7.23 5.41 15.02
CA ILE A 23 6.18 4.62 14.35
C ILE A 23 6.52 4.59 12.87
N ILE A 24 6.54 3.40 12.28
CA ILE A 24 6.66 3.18 10.85
C ILE A 24 5.35 2.57 10.38
N ASP A 25 4.68 3.22 9.45
CA ASP A 25 3.56 2.63 8.74
C ASP A 25 4.13 1.64 7.71
N GLY A 26 3.91 0.35 7.96
CA GLY A 26 4.40 -0.72 7.10
C GLY A 26 3.55 -0.95 5.84
N HIS A 27 2.41 -0.25 5.68
CA HIS A 27 1.45 -0.55 4.61
C HIS A 27 0.55 0.64 4.24
N GLY A 28 1.07 1.55 3.43
CA GLY A 28 0.33 2.68 2.87
C GLY A 28 -0.02 2.50 1.39
N HIS A 29 -1.27 2.77 1.04
CA HIS A 29 -1.75 2.77 -0.35
C HIS A 29 -1.89 4.19 -0.89
N LEU A 30 -1.18 4.50 -1.98
CA LEU A 30 -1.23 5.79 -2.65
C LEU A 30 -2.42 5.88 -3.62
N ASN A 31 -3.31 6.82 -3.34
CA ASN A 31 -4.25 7.32 -4.34
C ASN A 31 -3.61 8.47 -5.13
N GLY A 32 -3.80 8.51 -6.44
CA GLY A 32 -3.03 9.40 -7.32
C GLY A 32 -3.28 10.90 -7.09
N ASP A 33 -4.41 11.24 -6.48
CA ASP A 33 -4.84 12.61 -6.17
C ASP A 33 -4.29 13.16 -4.83
N MET A 34 -3.61 12.34 -4.04
CA MET A 34 -3.10 12.74 -2.72
C MET A 34 -1.68 13.28 -2.82
N PRO A 35 -1.43 14.60 -2.66
CA PRO A 35 -0.09 15.16 -2.74
C PRO A 35 0.78 14.75 -1.55
N ALA A 36 2.10 14.67 -1.77
CA ALA A 36 3.09 14.27 -0.76
C ALA A 36 3.02 15.14 0.51
N GLU A 37 2.86 16.45 0.35
CA GLU A 37 2.70 17.43 1.43
C GLU A 37 1.57 17.04 2.40
N ALA A 38 0.43 16.63 1.84
CA ALA A 38 -0.74 16.27 2.63
C ALA A 38 -0.52 14.96 3.39
N LEU A 39 0.15 13.98 2.76
CA LEU A 39 0.55 12.74 3.42
C LEU A 39 1.54 12.98 4.56
N VAL A 40 2.58 13.79 4.34
CA VAL A 40 3.55 14.13 5.40
C VAL A 40 2.84 14.83 6.56
N ALA A 41 1.94 15.78 6.28
CA ALA A 41 1.17 16.44 7.34
C ALA A 41 0.27 15.48 8.12
N LEU A 42 -0.28 14.44 7.49
CA LEU A 42 -1.03 13.37 8.16
C LEU A 42 -0.11 12.49 9.00
N MET A 43 1.04 12.10 8.46
CA MET A 43 2.06 11.33 9.16
C MET A 43 2.54 12.05 10.42
N ASP A 44 2.84 13.35 10.32
CA ASP A 44 3.29 14.18 11.44
C ASP A 44 2.22 14.24 12.55
N ARG A 45 0.94 14.43 12.18
CA ARG A 45 -0.17 14.42 13.15
C ARG A 45 -0.37 13.06 13.82
N ALA A 46 -0.06 11.97 13.12
CA ALA A 46 -0.21 10.60 13.62
C ALA A 46 1.05 10.08 14.33
N GLY A 47 2.14 10.85 14.38
CA GLY A 47 3.43 10.40 14.92
C GLY A 47 4.15 9.37 14.04
N VAL A 48 3.76 9.24 12.76
CA VAL A 48 4.37 8.31 11.80
C VAL A 48 5.64 8.94 11.22
N SER A 49 6.78 8.34 11.51
CA SER A 49 8.07 8.80 11.04
C SER A 49 8.31 8.44 9.57
N ARG A 50 7.91 7.23 9.16
CA ARG A 50 8.12 6.67 7.82
C ARG A 50 6.92 5.84 7.38
N MET A 51 6.70 5.76 6.07
CA MET A 51 5.63 4.97 5.47
C MET A 51 6.16 4.15 4.30
N VAL A 52 5.90 2.84 4.30
CA VAL A 52 5.95 2.03 3.08
C VAL A 52 4.79 2.44 2.20
N LEU A 53 5.09 2.92 1.00
CA LEU A 53 4.10 3.48 0.10
C LEU A 53 4.08 2.70 -1.21
N MET A 54 2.93 2.14 -1.54
CA MET A 54 2.67 1.40 -2.78
C MET A 54 1.47 1.99 -3.49
N ALA A 55 1.50 1.99 -4.82
CA ALA A 55 0.41 2.52 -5.62
C ALA A 55 -0.77 1.55 -5.75
N ARG A 56 -1.93 2.12 -6.05
CA ARG A 56 -3.09 1.39 -6.57
C ARG A 56 -3.27 1.72 -8.05
N TYR A 57 -2.99 0.75 -8.92
CA TYR A 57 -3.13 0.88 -10.39
C TYR A 57 -4.54 0.49 -10.85
N TYR A 58 -5.56 1.06 -10.22
CA TYR A 58 -6.93 0.92 -10.69
C TYR A 58 -7.24 1.98 -11.73
N ALA A 59 -8.18 1.67 -12.63
CA ALA A 59 -8.51 2.57 -13.75
C ALA A 59 -9.53 3.64 -13.36
N SER A 60 -10.11 3.55 -12.16
CA SER A 60 -11.23 4.37 -11.71
C SER A 60 -10.92 4.97 -10.35
N ALA A 61 -11.12 6.28 -10.21
CA ALA A 61 -11.02 6.98 -8.93
C ALA A 61 -11.99 6.42 -7.87
N ARG A 62 -13.11 5.82 -8.30
CA ARG A 62 -14.06 5.12 -7.41
C ARG A 62 -13.43 3.89 -6.74
N ASP A 63 -12.45 3.28 -7.38
CA ASP A 63 -11.74 2.11 -6.85
C ASP A 63 -10.55 2.53 -5.97
N ALA A 64 -10.51 3.82 -5.57
CA ALA A 64 -9.48 4.40 -4.72
C ALA A 64 -8.06 4.13 -5.22
N GLY A 65 -7.85 4.19 -6.53
CA GLY A 65 -6.52 4.00 -7.11
C GLY A 65 -6.39 4.63 -8.48
N SER A 66 -5.43 5.55 -8.59
CA SER A 66 -4.87 6.04 -9.85
C SER A 66 -3.41 6.46 -9.66
N GLY A 67 -2.73 5.90 -8.65
CA GLY A 67 -1.34 6.23 -8.34
C GLY A 67 -0.38 5.40 -9.19
N SER A 68 0.92 5.71 -9.08
CA SER A 68 1.98 4.90 -9.69
C SER A 68 3.18 4.71 -8.77
N ASP A 69 3.98 3.67 -9.03
CA ASP A 69 5.24 3.42 -8.36
C ASP A 69 6.17 4.63 -8.48
N GLU A 70 6.18 5.27 -9.65
CA GLU A 70 6.98 6.47 -9.93
C GLU A 70 6.55 7.64 -9.03
N GLN A 71 5.25 7.79 -8.78
CA GLN A 71 4.75 8.81 -7.85
C GLN A 71 5.23 8.54 -6.42
N ALA A 72 5.21 7.27 -5.97
CA ALA A 72 5.74 6.90 -4.66
C ALA A 72 7.26 7.14 -4.57
N LEU A 73 8.01 6.84 -5.63
CA LEU A 73 9.44 7.13 -5.73
C LEU A 73 9.70 8.65 -5.68
N ASP A 74 8.96 9.44 -6.44
CA ASP A 74 9.08 10.90 -6.42
C ASP A 74 8.80 11.47 -5.02
N TYR A 75 7.88 10.87 -4.26
CA TYR A 75 7.60 11.29 -2.88
C TYR A 75 8.80 11.01 -1.98
N SER A 76 9.44 9.84 -2.12
CA SER A 76 10.67 9.52 -1.38
C SER A 76 11.86 10.43 -1.72
N ARG A 77 11.95 10.88 -2.98
CA ARG A 77 12.98 11.84 -3.42
C ARG A 77 12.71 13.24 -2.87
N LYS A 78 11.45 13.67 -2.88
CA LYS A 78 11.03 14.99 -2.38
C LYS A 78 11.10 15.11 -0.86
N TYR A 79 10.81 14.02 -0.14
CA TYR A 79 10.90 13.92 1.31
C TYR A 79 11.78 12.75 1.74
N PRO A 80 13.13 12.92 1.65
CA PRO A 80 14.07 11.85 1.96
C PRO A 80 13.83 11.26 3.35
N GLY A 81 13.70 9.93 3.39
CA GLY A 81 13.50 9.18 4.64
C GLY A 81 12.07 9.20 5.19
N ARG A 82 11.09 9.84 4.55
CA ARG A 82 9.67 9.77 4.94
C ARG A 82 8.92 8.64 4.24
N PHE A 83 9.28 8.33 2.99
CA PHE A 83 8.61 7.30 2.20
C PHE A 83 9.58 6.19 1.80
N VAL A 84 9.09 4.95 1.83
CA VAL A 84 9.79 3.74 1.37
C VAL A 84 8.99 3.19 0.18
N PRO A 85 9.41 3.51 -1.07
CA PRO A 85 8.63 3.17 -2.25
C PRO A 85 8.70 1.66 -2.54
N PHE A 86 7.52 1.07 -2.75
CA PHE A 86 7.35 -0.32 -3.16
C PHE A 86 6.81 -0.40 -4.59
N VAL A 87 7.17 -1.46 -5.30
CA VAL A 87 6.58 -1.80 -6.59
C VAL A 87 5.20 -2.42 -6.35
N ALA A 88 4.16 -1.80 -6.90
CA ALA A 88 2.77 -2.11 -6.62
C ALA A 88 2.29 -3.44 -7.24
N GLY A 89 1.67 -4.30 -6.44
CA GLY A 89 0.97 -5.51 -6.89
C GLY A 89 -0.52 -5.35 -7.16
N GLN A 90 -1.15 -4.31 -6.60
CA GLN A 90 -2.59 -4.03 -6.79
C GLN A 90 -2.86 -3.39 -8.15
N ARG A 91 -3.10 -4.23 -9.15
CA ARG A 91 -3.34 -3.83 -10.54
C ARG A 91 -4.52 -4.59 -11.15
N THR A 92 -5.29 -3.93 -12.00
CA THR A 92 -6.40 -4.55 -12.74
C THR A 92 -5.95 -5.75 -13.58
N SER A 93 -4.74 -5.68 -14.15
CA SER A 93 -4.13 -6.74 -14.95
C SER A 93 -3.86 -8.03 -14.18
N LEU A 94 -3.75 -7.97 -12.83
CA LEU A 94 -3.51 -9.11 -11.95
C LEU A 94 -4.75 -9.51 -11.12
N GLY A 95 -5.85 -8.77 -11.25
CA GLY A 95 -7.08 -8.99 -10.49
C GLY A 95 -7.86 -10.25 -10.90
N GLN A 96 -8.97 -10.52 -10.19
CA GLN A 96 -9.76 -11.76 -10.30
C GLN A 96 -10.15 -12.14 -11.74
N ARG A 97 -10.53 -11.16 -12.58
CA ARG A 97 -10.91 -11.41 -13.99
C ARG A 97 -9.74 -11.94 -14.83
N ASN A 98 -8.51 -11.72 -14.39
CA ASN A 98 -7.28 -12.10 -15.05
C ASN A 98 -6.52 -13.20 -14.31
N ARG A 99 -7.19 -13.96 -13.42
CA ARG A 99 -6.55 -14.96 -12.55
C ARG A 99 -5.72 -16.01 -13.29
N SER A 100 -6.04 -16.30 -14.55
CA SER A 100 -5.28 -17.25 -15.37
C SER A 100 -3.82 -16.84 -15.56
N ARG A 101 -3.50 -15.54 -15.46
CA ARG A 101 -2.12 -15.03 -15.55
C ARG A 101 -1.20 -15.54 -14.43
N TRP A 102 -1.77 -15.89 -13.27
CA TRP A 102 -1.01 -16.48 -12.15
C TRP A 102 -0.56 -17.92 -12.44
N LEU A 103 -1.32 -18.66 -13.25
CA LEU A 103 -1.04 -20.07 -13.57
C LEU A 103 -0.34 -20.24 -14.91
N LYS A 104 -0.69 -19.39 -15.88
CA LYS A 104 -0.14 -19.36 -17.22
C LYS A 104 0.15 -17.90 -17.59
N PRO A 105 1.35 -17.39 -17.25
CA PRO A 105 1.76 -16.04 -17.60
C PRO A 105 1.62 -15.79 -19.11
N ASP A 106 1.07 -14.63 -19.45
CA ASP A 106 1.05 -14.09 -20.81
C ASP A 106 2.06 -12.93 -20.91
N GLY A 107 2.21 -12.34 -22.09
CA GLY A 107 3.13 -11.22 -22.29
C GLY A 107 2.84 -10.01 -21.37
N VAL A 108 1.61 -9.85 -20.88
CA VAL A 108 1.28 -8.81 -19.89
C VAL A 108 1.90 -9.15 -18.53
N ALA A 109 1.75 -10.39 -18.06
CA ALA A 109 2.38 -10.85 -16.83
C ALA A 109 3.91 -10.80 -16.91
N GLU A 110 4.50 -11.22 -18.02
CA GLU A 110 5.95 -11.17 -18.26
C GLU A 110 6.48 -9.73 -18.25
N ASN A 111 5.79 -8.80 -18.90
CA ASN A 111 6.17 -7.38 -18.88
C ASN A 111 6.11 -6.78 -17.47
N LEU A 112 5.07 -7.11 -16.69
CA LEU A 112 4.96 -6.65 -15.30
C LEU A 112 6.09 -7.18 -14.42
N LEU A 113 6.48 -8.45 -14.60
CA LEU A 113 7.61 -9.03 -13.89
C LEU A 113 8.93 -8.36 -14.29
N SER A 114 9.14 -8.12 -15.58
CA SER A 114 10.32 -7.42 -16.10
C SER A 114 10.42 -5.98 -15.58
N GLU A 115 9.30 -5.25 -15.55
CA GLU A 115 9.21 -3.90 -15.00
C GLU A 115 9.53 -3.89 -13.49
N ALA A 116 8.94 -4.82 -12.74
CA ALA A 116 9.20 -4.96 -11.31
C ALA A 116 10.68 -5.29 -11.03
N GLU A 117 11.26 -6.21 -11.80
CA GLU A 117 12.68 -6.55 -11.70
C GLU A 117 13.57 -5.33 -12.00
N HIS A 118 13.28 -4.58 -13.06
CA HIS A 118 14.02 -3.37 -13.41
C HIS A 118 13.98 -2.33 -12.28
N LYS A 119 12.80 -2.08 -11.72
CA LYS A 119 12.59 -1.17 -10.59
C LYS A 119 13.35 -1.62 -9.35
N LEU A 120 13.29 -2.89 -8.99
CA LEU A 120 14.02 -3.40 -7.83
C LEU A 120 15.53 -3.34 -8.03
N ARG A 121 16.02 -3.64 -9.24
CA ARG A 121 17.46 -3.57 -9.57
C ARG A 121 18.02 -2.15 -9.58
N SER A 122 17.19 -1.12 -9.75
CA SER A 122 17.66 0.26 -9.67
C SER A 122 18.13 0.64 -8.25
N GLY A 123 17.70 -0.11 -7.23
CA GLY A 123 17.98 0.19 -5.82
C GLY A 123 17.14 1.35 -5.26
N GLU A 124 16.21 1.89 -6.06
CA GLU A 124 15.34 3.00 -5.65
C GLU A 124 14.03 2.52 -5.03
N TYR A 125 13.65 1.26 -5.29
CA TYR A 125 12.47 0.61 -4.73
C TYR A 125 12.91 -0.48 -3.74
N TYR A 126 12.23 -0.55 -2.59
CA TYR A 126 12.67 -1.36 -1.45
C TYR A 126 11.85 -2.63 -1.23
N GLY A 127 10.87 -2.90 -2.09
CA GLY A 127 10.04 -4.08 -1.96
C GLY A 127 8.90 -4.16 -2.96
N LEU A 128 8.05 -5.15 -2.73
CA LEU A 128 6.95 -5.58 -3.58
C LEU A 128 5.68 -5.67 -2.74
N GLY A 129 4.57 -5.13 -3.22
CA GLY A 129 3.27 -5.28 -2.55
C GLY A 129 2.21 -4.34 -3.12
N GLU A 130 0.92 -4.54 -2.87
CA GLU A 130 0.35 -5.69 -2.20
C GLU A 130 -0.05 -6.74 -3.24
N PHE A 131 0.39 -7.98 -3.01
CA PHE A 131 -0.04 -9.13 -3.79
C PHE A 131 -1.01 -9.93 -2.93
N ILE A 132 -2.27 -10.00 -3.36
CA ILE A 132 -3.28 -10.71 -2.60
C ILE A 132 -3.63 -12.01 -3.32
N ILE A 133 -3.04 -13.10 -2.84
CA ILE A 133 -3.25 -14.44 -3.37
C ILE A 133 -4.53 -15.04 -2.76
N ARG A 134 -4.80 -14.74 -1.48
CA ARG A 134 -5.98 -15.24 -0.76
C ARG A 134 -6.57 -14.13 0.10
N HIS A 135 -7.88 -13.91 -0.05
CA HIS A 135 -8.69 -13.15 0.89
C HIS A 135 -9.56 -14.12 1.69
N TYR A 136 -9.68 -13.89 2.99
CA TYR A 136 -10.74 -14.49 3.79
C TYR A 136 -11.95 -13.58 3.76
N ASP A 137 -13.13 -14.17 3.64
CA ASP A 137 -14.38 -13.44 3.43
C ASP A 137 -14.65 -12.45 4.57
N TYR A 138 -14.97 -11.21 4.20
CA TYR A 138 -15.52 -10.20 5.08
C TYR A 138 -16.62 -9.48 4.31
N GLN A 139 -17.83 -9.42 4.87
CA GLN A 139 -18.88 -8.59 4.30
C GLN A 139 -18.72 -7.16 4.79
N ALA A 140 -17.96 -6.35 4.07
CA ALA A 140 -17.98 -4.90 4.24
C ALA A 140 -17.97 -4.18 2.87
N HIS A 141 -18.90 -3.24 2.71
CA HIS A 141 -18.91 -2.25 1.62
C HIS A 141 -18.88 -2.78 0.17
N GLY A 142 -19.43 -3.98 -0.09
CA GLY A 142 -19.47 -4.55 -1.44
C GLY A 142 -18.09 -4.91 -2.01
N GLN A 143 -17.04 -4.86 -1.18
CA GLN A 143 -15.73 -5.42 -1.51
C GLN A 143 -15.75 -6.89 -1.11
N GLY A 144 -15.69 -7.77 -2.11
CA GLY A 144 -15.52 -9.21 -1.92
C GLY A 144 -14.19 -9.62 -2.56
N GLY A 145 -13.36 -10.35 -1.82
CA GLY A 145 -12.22 -11.03 -2.41
C GLY A 145 -12.69 -12.32 -3.10
N GLY A 146 -12.34 -12.52 -4.36
CA GLY A 146 -12.46 -13.83 -5.00
C GLY A 146 -11.33 -14.75 -4.54
N GLU A 147 -11.62 -16.04 -4.38
CA GLU A 147 -10.59 -17.05 -4.14
C GLU A 147 -9.72 -17.22 -5.41
N VAL A 148 -8.42 -16.97 -5.29
CA VAL A 148 -7.41 -17.46 -6.23
C VAL A 148 -6.64 -18.57 -5.52
N ASP A 149 -7.22 -19.77 -5.50
CA ASP A 149 -6.52 -20.97 -5.04
C ASP A 149 -5.52 -21.39 -6.13
N ILE A 150 -4.27 -20.94 -5.97
CA ILE A 150 -3.16 -21.46 -6.76
C ILE A 150 -2.85 -22.85 -6.20
N ARG A 151 -3.55 -23.87 -6.74
CA ARG A 151 -3.25 -25.26 -6.41
C ARG A 151 -1.83 -25.57 -6.87
N TRP A 152 -0.92 -25.62 -5.90
CA TRP A 152 0.44 -26.07 -6.14
C TRP A 152 0.43 -27.60 -6.33
N THR A 153 0.38 -28.05 -7.58
CA THR A 153 0.68 -29.44 -7.93
C THR A 153 2.15 -29.50 -8.32
N HIS A 154 3.00 -30.00 -7.43
CA HIS A 154 4.40 -30.31 -7.74
C HIS A 154 4.50 -31.21 -8.98
N PRO A 155 5.47 -30.99 -9.89
CA PRO A 155 6.04 -32.05 -10.71
C PRO A 155 7.01 -32.93 -9.89
#